data_AF-A0A537NQH8-F1
#
_entry.id   AF-A0A537NQH8-F1
#
_cell.length_a   1.000
_cell.length_b   1.000
_cell.length_c   1.000
_cell.angle_alpha   90.00
_cell.angle_beta   90.00
_cell.angle_gamma   90.00
#
_symmetry.space_group_name_H-M   'P 1'
#
loop_
_entity.id
_entity.type
_entity.pdbx_description
1 polymer ?
#
loop_
_entity_poly.entity_id
_entity_poly.type
_entity_poly.pdbx_seq_one_letter_code
_entity_poly.pdbx_strand_id
1 'polypeptide(L)' 'MSELRYPNESREYREARQSLLKDEQELVDKVKSVAEKRRQLPRGGELKEDYVFQWANDGKVGKRVKFSELFED' A
#
# COMPACT_ATOMS: atom_id res chain seq x y z
N MET A 1 12.53 -16.31 15.97
CA MET A 1 13.16 -15.06 15.49
C MET A 1 14.16 -14.64 16.54
N SER A 2 15.47 -14.72 16.26
CA SER A 2 16.51 -14.33 17.22
C SER A 2 16.40 -12.85 17.55
N GLU A 3 16.70 -12.49 18.80
CA GLU A 3 16.71 -11.11 19.25
C GLU A 3 17.73 -10.30 18.43
N LEU A 4 17.25 -9.38 17.58
CA LEU A 4 18.11 -8.55 16.74
C LEU A 4 18.86 -7.55 17.64
N ARG A 5 20.19 -7.68 17.71
CA ARG A 5 21.07 -6.84 18.52
C ARG A 5 21.83 -5.86 17.63
N TYR A 6 21.81 -4.59 17.98
CA TYR A 6 22.62 -3.57 17.30
C TYR A 6 23.90 -3.29 18.09
N PRO A 7 25.03 -2.98 17.41
CA PRO A 7 26.24 -2.54 18.08
C PRO A 7 25.99 -1.31 18.96
N ASN A 8 26.58 -1.29 20.16
CA ASN A 8 26.55 -0.17 21.12
C ASN A 8 25.15 0.24 21.65
N GLU A 9 24.11 -0.59 21.48
CA GLU A 9 22.80 -0.26 22.05
C GLU A 9 22.78 -0.44 23.58
N SER A 10 22.20 0.52 24.29
CA SER A 10 21.93 0.36 25.72
C SER A 10 20.76 -0.62 25.94
N ARG A 11 20.71 -1.23 27.12
CA ARG A 11 19.59 -2.12 27.49
C ARG A 11 18.25 -1.38 27.47
N GLU A 12 18.22 -0.16 28.01
CA GLU A 12 17.03 0.69 28.07
C GLU A 12 16.53 1.05 26.66
N TYR A 13 17.43 1.47 25.76
CA TYR A 13 17.07 1.80 24.38
C TYR A 13 16.45 0.59 23.67
N ARG A 14 17.04 -0.59 23.87
CA ARG A 14 16.55 -1.82 23.28
C ARG A 14 15.17 -2.20 23.81
N GLU A 15 14.94 -2.14 25.12
CA GLU A 15 13.63 -2.45 25.72
C GLU A 15 12.56 -1.51 25.17
N ALA A 16 12.86 -0.20 25.09
CA ALA A 16 11.97 0.79 24.47
C ALA A 16 11.70 0.47 22.99
N ARG A 17 12.74 0.13 22.21
CA ARG A 17 12.61 -0.25 20.80
C ARG A 17 11.77 -1.51 20.61
N GLN A 18 11.92 -2.51 21.48
CA GLN A 18 11.10 -3.73 21.40
C GLN A 18 9.63 -3.45 21.71
N SER A 19 9.36 -2.57 22.70
CA SER A 19 8.00 -2.12 22.97
C SER A 19 7.40 -1.41 21.76
N LEU A 20 8.14 -0.45 21.17
CA LEU A 20 7.69 0.27 19.98
C LEU A 20 7.43 -0.66 18.79
N LEU A 21 8.33 -1.62 18.55
CA LEU A 21 8.19 -2.57 17.44
C LEU A 21 6.92 -3.41 17.57
N LYS A 22 6.51 -3.74 18.79
CA LYS A 22 5.25 -4.45 19.04
C LYS A 22 4.05 -3.58 18.65
N ASP A 23 4.04 -2.32 19.06
CA ASP A 23 2.97 -1.38 18.72
C ASP A 23 2.90 -1.12 17.20
N GLU A 24 4.05 -1.01 16.54
CA GLU A 24 4.14 -0.87 15.08
C GLU A 24 3.57 -2.09 14.34
N GLN A 25 3.86 -3.31 14.83
CA GLN A 25 3.32 -4.53 14.25
C GLN A 25 1.79 -4.57 14.35
N GLU A 26 1.23 -4.22 15.51
CA GLU A 26 -0.22 -4.13 15.71
C GLU A 26 -0.87 -3.09 14.78
N LEU A 27 -0.20 -1.94 14.58
CA LEU A 27 -0.67 -0.92 13.63
C LEU A 27 -0.69 -1.44 12.20
N VAL A 28 0.38 -2.13 11.76
CA VAL A 28 0.48 -2.72 10.43
C VAL A 28 -0.64 -3.76 10.21
N ASP A 29 -0.91 -4.60 11.19
CA ASP A 29 -1.94 -5.63 11.07
C ASP A 29 -3.36 -5.02 11.02
N LYS A 30 -3.59 -3.93 11.75
CA LYS A 30 -4.84 -3.17 11.63
C LYS A 30 -5.00 -2.56 10.24
N VAL A 31 -3.94 -1.98 9.66
CA VAL A 31 -3.97 -1.44 8.29
C VAL A 31 -4.26 -2.53 7.27
N LYS A 32 -3.64 -3.71 7.41
CA LYS A 32 -3.92 -4.87 6.54
C LYS A 32 -5.38 -5.31 6.63
N SER A 33 -5.94 -5.40 7.83
CA SER A 33 -7.36 -5.74 8.03
C SER A 33 -8.30 -4.73 7.37
N VAL A 34 -8.01 -3.43 7.50
CA VAL A 34 -8.79 -2.38 6.82
C VAL A 34 -8.66 -2.49 5.30
N ALA A 35 -7.46 -2.76 4.79
CA ALA A 35 -7.25 -2.95 3.36
C ALA A 35 -8.01 -4.16 2.80
N GLU A 36 -8.13 -5.24 3.58
CA GLU A 36 -8.95 -6.41 3.23
C GLU A 36 -10.44 -6.04 3.16
N LYS A 37 -10.97 -5.35 4.17
CA LYS A 37 -12.36 -4.85 4.15
C LYS A 37 -12.61 -3.92 2.95
N ARG A 38 -11.63 -3.08 2.60
CA ARG A 38 -11.73 -2.19 1.44
C ARG A 38 -11.86 -2.95 0.12
N ARG A 39 -11.17 -4.10 -0.01
CA ARG A 39 -11.27 -4.97 -1.20
C ARG A 39 -12.60 -5.70 -1.30
N GLN A 40 -13.31 -5.87 -0.19
CA GLN A 40 -14.65 -6.50 -0.14
C GLN A 40 -15.79 -5.51 -0.40
N LEU A 41 -15.50 -4.21 -0.49
CA LEU A 41 -16.52 -3.23 -0.83
C LEU A 41 -17.12 -3.53 -2.22
N PRO A 42 -18.42 -3.25 -2.41
CA PRO A 42 -19.04 -3.37 -3.72
C PRO A 42 -18.35 -2.46 -4.72
N ARG A 43 -18.58 -2.72 -6.02
CA ARG A 43 -18.11 -1.85 -7.10
C ARG A 43 -18.51 -0.40 -6.78
N GLY A 44 -17.57 0.51 -7.02
CA GLY A 44 -17.82 1.94 -6.83
C GLY A 44 -18.92 2.45 -7.75
N GLY A 45 -19.25 3.73 -7.60
CA GLY A 45 -20.18 4.39 -8.51
C GLY A 45 -19.68 4.34 -9.96
N GLU A 46 -20.62 4.32 -10.89
CA GLU A 46 -20.33 4.43 -12.32
C GLU A 46 -19.60 5.74 -12.62
N LEU A 47 -18.68 5.67 -13.58
CA LEU A 47 -18.03 6.87 -14.08
C LEU A 47 -19.03 7.72 -14.87
N LYS A 48 -18.94 9.04 -14.73
CA LYS A 48 -19.83 9.98 -15.44
C LYS A 48 -19.59 9.97 -16.95
N GLU A 49 -18.37 9.70 -17.36
CA GLU A 49 -17.90 9.72 -18.74
C GLU A 49 -16.67 8.82 -18.88
N ASP A 50 -16.33 8.52 -20.13
CA ASP A 50 -15.14 7.73 -20.46
C ASP A 50 -13.90 8.64 -20.57
N TYR A 51 -13.19 8.78 -19.45
CA TYR A 51 -12.05 9.70 -19.32
C TYR A 51 -10.86 9.31 -20.20
N VAL A 52 -10.12 10.30 -20.67
CA VAL A 52 -8.90 10.11 -21.48
C VAL A 52 -7.65 10.34 -20.64
N PHE A 53 -6.75 9.36 -20.63
CA PHE A 53 -5.45 9.40 -19.98
C PHE A 53 -4.32 9.53 -21.00
N GLN A 54 -3.11 9.84 -20.50
CA GLN A 54 -1.89 9.73 -21.27
C GLN A 54 -1.02 8.62 -20.67
N TRP A 55 -0.47 7.76 -21.52
CA TRP A 55 0.49 6.75 -21.09
C TRP A 55 1.74 7.42 -20.51
N ALA A 56 2.24 6.85 -19.41
CA ALA A 56 3.43 7.34 -18.71
C ALA A 56 4.67 6.44 -18.91
N ASN A 57 4.51 5.26 -19.52
CA ASN A 57 5.55 4.24 -19.64
C ASN A 57 5.46 3.44 -20.96
N ASP A 58 6.31 2.40 -21.09
CA ASP A 58 6.28 1.34 -22.10
C ASP A 58 6.33 1.81 -23.57
N GLY A 59 7.10 2.87 -23.86
CA GLY A 59 7.28 3.37 -25.22
C GLY A 59 6.04 3.99 -25.86
N LYS A 60 4.96 4.16 -25.09
CA LYS A 60 3.70 4.81 -25.49
C LYS A 60 3.53 6.18 -24.86
N VAL A 61 4.55 6.69 -24.18
CA VAL A 61 4.51 7.96 -23.43
C VAL A 61 3.87 9.09 -24.24
N GLY A 62 2.86 9.74 -23.65
CA GLY A 62 2.14 10.85 -24.27
C GLY A 62 1.02 10.45 -25.25
N LYS A 63 0.87 9.17 -25.58
CA LYS A 63 -0.30 8.69 -26.35
C LYS A 63 -1.56 8.75 -25.48
N ARG A 64 -2.66 9.17 -26.08
CA ARG A 64 -3.99 9.19 -25.45
C ARG A 64 -4.61 7.79 -25.45
N VAL A 65 -5.30 7.46 -24.37
CA VAL A 65 -6.05 6.20 -24.19
C VAL A 65 -7.29 6.46 -23.36
N LYS A 66 -8.42 5.86 -23.71
CA LYS A 66 -9.65 5.99 -22.91
C LYS A 66 -9.62 5.07 -21.69
N PHE A 67 -10.44 5.36 -20.68
CA PHE A 67 -10.52 4.54 -19.48
C PHE A 67 -11.00 3.13 -19.81
N SER A 68 -12.04 3.02 -20.64
CA SER A 68 -12.61 1.75 -21.11
C SER A 68 -11.55 0.84 -21.75
N GLU A 69 -10.73 1.39 -22.64
CA GLU A 69 -9.67 0.70 -23.39
C GLU A 69 -8.54 0.15 -22.49
N LEU A 70 -8.41 0.61 -21.24
CA LEU A 70 -7.36 0.12 -20.31
C LEU A 70 -7.70 -1.25 -19.71
N PHE A 71 -8.94 -1.70 -19.81
CA PHE A 71 -9.43 -2.90 -19.15
C PHE A 71 -10.19 -3.85 -20.10
N GLU A 72 -10.17 -3.59 -21.42
CA GLU A 72 -10.64 -4.56 -22.42
C GLU A 72 -9.64 -5.73 -22.52
N ASP A 73 -10.16 -6.97 -22.64
CA ASP A 73 -9.37 -8.21 -22.75
C ASP A 73 -8.54 -8.28 -24.06
#